data_AF-A0A959PW98-F1
#
_entry.id   AF-A0A959PW98-F1
#
_cell.length_a   1.000
_cell.length_b   1.000
_cell.length_c   1.000
_cell.angle_alpha   90.00
_cell.angle_beta   90.00
_cell.angle_gamma   90.00
#
_symmetry.space_group_name_H-M   'P 1'
#
loop_
_entity.id
_entity.type
_entity.pdbx_description
1 polymer ?
#
loop_
_entity_poly.entity_id
_entity_poly.type
_entity_poly.pdbx_seq_one_letter_code
_entity_poly.pdbx_strand_id
1 'polypeptide(L)'
;MGSICPVYLQLPATEFYQLRQDEQLLSSGYFSLSQDDYGFIWLGSYWGGGIYRFDGYNLVSFVIDPTDLKQSLSSNNINNLYCPGD
;
A
#
# COMPACT_ATOMS: atom_id res chain seq x y z
N MET A 1 22.21 -9.16 -44.52
CA MET A 1 22.85 -9.21 -43.20
C MET A 1 22.22 -8.12 -42.34
N GLY A 2 21.11 -8.45 -41.67
CA GLY A 2 20.41 -7.53 -40.77
C GLY A 2 20.71 -7.93 -39.34
N SER A 3 21.51 -7.14 -38.66
CA SER A 3 21.85 -7.36 -37.25
C SER A 3 20.61 -7.15 -36.40
N ILE A 4 20.25 -8.17 -35.64
CA ILE A 4 19.20 -8.13 -34.62
C ILE A 4 19.87 -7.54 -33.38
N CYS A 5 19.45 -6.35 -32.95
CA CYS A 5 19.84 -5.83 -31.63
C CYS A 5 19.11 -6.63 -30.55
N PRO A 6 19.81 -7.36 -29.65
CA PRO A 6 19.16 -7.90 -28.47
C PRO A 6 18.99 -6.75 -27.47
N VAL A 7 17.75 -6.30 -27.28
CA VAL A 7 17.40 -5.44 -26.15
C VAL A 7 17.42 -6.32 -24.91
N TYR A 8 18.51 -6.32 -24.17
CA TYR A 8 18.55 -6.85 -22.82
C TYR A 8 17.77 -5.89 -21.93
N LEU A 9 16.54 -6.25 -21.60
CA LEU A 9 15.79 -5.61 -20.51
C LEU A 9 16.44 -6.04 -19.20
N GLN A 10 17.59 -5.45 -18.86
CA GLN A 10 18.11 -5.56 -17.51
C GLN A 10 17.22 -4.66 -16.66
N LEU A 11 16.21 -5.25 -16.02
CA LEU A 11 15.46 -4.57 -14.96
C LEU A 11 16.51 -3.94 -14.03
N PRO A 12 16.43 -2.63 -13.74
CA PRO A 12 17.41 -1.97 -12.90
C PRO A 12 17.56 -2.79 -11.61
N ALA A 13 18.81 -2.91 -11.14
CA ALA A 13 19.15 -3.59 -9.90
C ALA A 13 18.11 -3.25 -8.83
N THR A 14 17.58 -4.25 -8.12
CA THR A 14 16.50 -4.07 -7.15
C THR A 14 16.83 -2.94 -6.16
N GLU A 15 16.29 -1.75 -6.40
CA GLU A 15 16.39 -0.62 -5.49
C GLU A 15 15.21 -0.70 -4.51
N PHE A 16 15.52 -0.72 -3.22
CA PHE A 16 14.52 -0.74 -2.17
C PHE A 16 14.28 0.69 -1.69
N TYR A 17 13.03 1.15 -1.79
CA TYR A 17 12.61 2.41 -1.18
C TYR A 17 12.03 2.13 0.21
N GLN A 18 12.68 2.66 1.25
CA GLN A 18 12.17 2.57 2.61
C GLN A 18 11.25 3.75 2.90
N LEU A 19 9.95 3.47 3.04
CA LEU A 19 9.00 4.41 3.63
C LEU A 19 9.40 4.61 5.09
N ARG A 20 9.97 5.78 5.41
CA ARG A 20 10.34 6.13 6.79
C ARG A 20 9.08 6.27 7.62
N GLN A 21 9.14 5.80 8.86
CA GLN A 21 8.06 5.95 9.82
C GLN A 21 7.90 7.45 10.14
N ASP A 22 7.00 8.11 9.41
CA ASP A 22 6.58 9.49 9.66
C ASP A 22 5.33 9.47 10.57
N GLU A 23 4.85 10.63 11.02
CA GLU A 23 3.64 10.78 11.84
C GLU A 23 2.40 10.10 11.24
N GLN A 24 2.43 9.85 9.92
CA GLN A 24 1.37 9.20 9.18
C GLN A 24 1.42 7.67 9.22
N LEU A 25 2.54 7.04 9.61
CA LEU A 25 2.67 5.58 9.82
C LEU A 25 2.44 5.25 11.30
N LEU A 26 1.18 5.08 11.68
CA LEU A 26 0.80 4.79 13.08
C LEU A 26 1.13 3.34 13.48
N SER A 27 1.48 2.47 12.54
CA SER A 27 1.81 1.06 12.81
C SER A 27 3.18 0.65 12.28
N SER A 28 3.86 -0.19 13.05
CA SER A 28 5.11 -0.86 12.68
C SER A 28 4.92 -2.21 11.99
N GLY A 29 3.67 -2.69 11.85
CA GLY A 29 3.37 -4.02 11.30
C GLY A 29 2.18 -4.02 10.35
N TYR A 30 2.46 -4.20 9.06
CA TYR A 30 1.48 -4.39 8.00
C TYR A 30 1.30 -5.88 7.71
N PHE A 31 0.05 -6.33 7.67
CA PHE A 31 -0.30 -7.76 7.53
C PHE A 31 -0.94 -8.10 6.19
N SER A 32 -1.50 -7.12 5.51
CA SER A 32 -2.12 -7.30 4.20
C SER A 32 -1.65 -6.20 3.25
N LEU A 33 -1.45 -6.60 1.99
CA LEU A 33 -1.07 -5.73 0.90
C LEU A 33 -1.93 -6.11 -0.31
N SER A 34 -2.50 -5.11 -0.98
CA SER A 34 -3.24 -5.28 -2.22
C SER A 34 -3.03 -4.04 -3.10
N GLN A 35 -3.17 -4.18 -4.42
CA GLN A 35 -3.09 -3.07 -5.36
C GLN A 35 -4.43 -2.98 -6.10
N ASP A 36 -4.95 -1.76 -6.25
CA ASP A 36 -6.16 -1.56 -7.05
C ASP A 36 -5.88 -1.33 -8.53
N ASP A 37 -6.92 -1.38 -9.36
CA ASP A 37 -6.85 -1.17 -10.82
C ASP A 37 -6.34 0.23 -11.21
N TYR A 38 -6.38 1.19 -10.29
CA TYR A 38 -5.85 2.54 -10.48
C TYR A 38 -4.36 2.63 -10.12
N GLY A 39 -3.78 1.54 -9.62
CA GLY A 39 -2.36 1.43 -9.25
C GLY A 39 -2.06 1.84 -7.81
N PHE A 40 -3.05 2.18 -6.98
CA PHE A 40 -2.81 2.50 -5.58
C PHE A 40 -2.49 1.23 -4.78
N ILE A 41 -1.52 1.35 -3.88
CA ILE A 41 -1.13 0.26 -2.97
C ILE A 41 -1.87 0.46 -1.65
N TRP A 42 -2.58 -0.57 -1.22
CA TRP A 42 -3.33 -0.60 0.03
C TRP A 42 -2.63 -1.50 1.03
N LEU A 43 -2.42 -1.00 2.25
CA LEU A 43 -1.77 -1.72 3.36
C LEU A 43 -2.71 -1.79 4.55
N GLY A 44 -2.89 -2.98 5.11
CA GLY A 44 -3.69 -3.19 6.32
C GLY A 44 -2.80 -3.42 7.54
N SER A 45 -3.03 -2.66 8.61
CA SER A 45 -2.37 -2.88 9.90
C SER A 45 -3.20 -3.78 10.80
N TYR A 46 -2.57 -4.81 11.38
CA TYR A 46 -3.23 -5.72 12.32
C TYR A 46 -3.30 -5.15 13.74
N TRP A 47 -2.37 -4.26 14.11
CA TRP A 47 -2.19 -3.78 15.50
C TRP A 47 -2.82 -2.41 15.72
N GLY A 48 -4.04 -2.18 15.21
CA GLY A 48 -4.79 -0.95 15.44
C GLY A 48 -4.37 0.25 14.61
N GLY A 49 -3.60 0.05 13.53
CA GLY A 49 -3.15 1.12 12.64
C GLY A 49 -4.13 1.47 11.52
N GLY A 50 -5.20 0.71 11.31
CA GLY A 50 -6.16 0.93 10.23
C GLY A 50 -5.64 0.55 8.84
N ILE A 51 -6.14 1.24 7.82
CA ILE A 51 -5.80 1.04 6.41
C ILE A 51 -4.93 2.21 5.92
N TYR A 52 -3.96 1.94 5.06
CA TYR A 52 -3.13 2.95 4.43
C TYR A 52 -3.24 2.81 2.91
N ARG A 53 -3.29 3.93 2.21
CA ARG A 53 -3.22 3.99 0.75
C ARG A 53 -1.97 4.74 0.33
N PHE A 54 -1.19 4.17 -0.57
CA PHE A 54 0.02 4.73 -1.11
C PHE A 54 -0.12 4.91 -2.63
N ASP A 55 0.20 6.11 -3.13
CA ASP A 55 0.12 6.48 -4.55
C ASP A 55 1.48 6.47 -5.27
N GLY A 56 2.56 6.09 -4.56
CA GLY A 56 3.94 6.19 -5.05
C GLY A 56 4.73 7.36 -4.46
N TYR A 57 4.04 8.38 -3.93
CA TYR A 57 4.63 9.60 -3.37
C TYR A 57 4.10 9.92 -1.97
N ASN A 58 2.78 9.80 -1.78
CA ASN A 58 2.04 10.14 -0.59
C ASN A 58 1.42 8.88 0.03
N LEU A 59 1.43 8.85 1.36
CA LEU A 59 0.72 7.87 2.15
C LEU A 59 -0.49 8.55 2.79
N VAL A 60 -1.67 7.95 2.71
CA VAL A 60 -2.87 8.41 3.40
C VAL A 60 -3.32 7.32 4.35
N SER A 61 -3.48 7.66 5.64
CA SER A 61 -3.98 6.74 6.66
C SER A 61 -5.49 6.93 6.87
N PHE A 62 -6.18 5.81 7.00
CA PHE A 62 -7.60 5.72 7.30
C PHE A 62 -7.72 4.93 8.61
N VAL A 63 -8.12 5.63 9.67
CA VAL A 63 -8.37 5.07 10.99
C VAL A 63 -9.81 5.37 11.40
N ILE A 64 -10.28 4.67 12.43
CA ILE A 64 -11.58 4.94 13.03
C ILE A 64 -11.66 6.40 13.47
N ASP A 65 -12.67 7.12 12.98
CA ASP A 65 -13.08 8.40 13.52
C ASP A 65 -14.27 8.18 14.48
N PRO A 66 -14.12 8.43 15.79
CA PRO A 66 -15.21 8.28 16.76
C PRO A 66 -16.35 9.28 16.55
N THR A 67 -16.17 10.32 15.73
CA THR A 67 -17.18 11.35 15.44
C THR A 67 -17.96 11.13 14.15
N ASP A 68 -17.46 10.31 13.21
CA ASP A 68 -18.15 9.95 11.97
C ASP A 68 -18.20 8.42 11.76
N LEU A 69 -19.11 7.77 12.48
CA LEU A 69 -19.34 6.32 12.38
C LEU A 69 -19.93 5.85 11.04
N LYS A 70 -20.31 6.75 10.13
CA LYS A 70 -20.92 6.40 8.84
C LYS A 70 -19.89 6.27 7.71
N GLN A 71 -18.81 7.05 7.76
CA GLN A 71 -17.73 7.00 6.77
C GLN A 71 -16.44 6.39 7.31
N SER A 72 -16.39 6.15 8.63
CA SER A 72 -15.27 5.51 9.31
C SER A 72 -15.24 3.99 9.10
N LEU A 73 -14.03 3.42 9.20
CA LEU A 73 -13.83 1.98 9.32
C LEU A 73 -14.58 1.42 10.53
N SER A 74 -14.96 0.14 10.46
CA SER A 74 -15.60 -0.58 11.58
C SER A 74 -14.58 -1.13 12.59
N SER A 75 -13.31 -1.24 12.20
CA SER A 75 -12.19 -1.75 13.00
C SER A 75 -10.87 -1.14 12.51
N ASN A 76 -9.93 -0.91 13.43
CA ASN A 76 -8.55 -0.55 13.09
C ASN A 76 -7.62 -1.78 12.96
N ASN A 77 -8.14 -2.99 13.20
CA ASN A 77 -7.41 -4.24 13.02
C ASN A 77 -7.83 -4.86 11.69
N ILE A 78 -6.93 -4.78 10.72
CA ILE A 78 -7.15 -5.20 9.34
C ILE A 78 -6.38 -6.49 9.08
N ASN A 79 -7.11 -7.60 8.98
CA ASN A 79 -6.54 -8.93 8.73
C ASN A 79 -6.25 -9.18 7.26
N ASN A 80 -7.17 -8.75 6.39
CA ASN A 80 -7.07 -8.94 4.96
C ASN A 80 -7.68 -7.72 4.26
N LEU A 81 -7.10 -7.38 3.12
CA LEU A 81 -7.66 -6.45 2.16
C LEU A 81 -8.03 -7.27 0.92
N TYR A 82 -9.20 -7.00 0.37
CA TYR A 82 -9.65 -7.62 -0.87
C TYR A 82 -9.87 -6.51 -1.89
N CYS A 83 -9.12 -6.55 -3.00
CA CYS A 83 -9.42 -5.76 -4.17
C CYS A 83 -10.16 -6.66 -5.17
N PRO A 84 -11.36 -6.26 -5.65
CA PRO A 84 -12.00 -6.97 -6.76
C PRO A 84 -11.12 -6.80 -8.01
N GLY A 85 -10.56 -7.89 -8.53
CA GLY A 85 -9.68 -7.84 -9.72
C GLY A 85 -8.50 -8.81 -9.69
N ASP A 86 -8.19 -9.38 -8.51
CA ASP A 86 -7.16 -10.41 -8.31
C ASP A 86 -7.50 -11.77 -8.95
#